data_AF-A0A0H4QL53-F1
#
_entry.id   AF-A0A0H4QL53-F1
#
_cell.length_a   1.000
_cell.length_b   1.000
_cell.length_c   1.000
_cell.angle_alpha   90.00
_cell.angle_beta   90.00
_cell.angle_gamma   90.00
#
_symmetry.space_group_name_H-M   'P 1'
#
loop_
_entity.id
_entity.type
_entity.pdbx_description
1 polymer ?
#
loop_
_entity_poly.entity_id
_entity_poly.type
_entity_poly.pdbx_seq_one_letter_code
_entity_poly.pdbx_strand_id
1 'polypeptide(L)'
;MNQYQRNYQYDQRKRDKKTIIKVILIIFVSVAVGRFIFNSGSGTDSTSADSIFSDFNPSFVNSSNGGTVKITNDEYADLQERVVKYEAHFAGIDESSIPSSFFKPNQFTSPYGPEDVFENVADSDKLSDQEYDLLQHVMQTKLEIDPEDGIEAGDVVTFSITDDSSDPYFDDITKDIKVTSLE
;
A
#
# COMPACT_ATOMS: atom_id res chain seq x y z
N MET A 1 25.01 29.09 -31.42
CA MET A 1 24.05 27.97 -31.57
C MET A 1 22.75 28.54 -32.14
N ASN A 2 22.35 28.15 -33.35
CA ASN A 2 21.22 28.78 -34.06
C ASN A 2 19.87 28.32 -33.50
N GLN A 3 18.86 29.19 -33.53
CA GLN A 3 17.53 28.95 -32.92
C GLN A 3 16.88 27.63 -33.37
N TYR A 4 17.10 27.21 -34.61
CA TYR A 4 16.65 25.91 -35.14
C TYR A 4 17.18 24.70 -34.37
N GLN A 5 18.45 24.74 -33.91
CA GLN A 5 19.04 23.64 -33.16
C GLN A 5 18.46 23.53 -31.73
N ARG A 6 18.04 24.66 -31.14
CA ARG A 6 17.39 24.66 -29.81
C ARG A 6 15.98 24.07 -29.85
N ASN A 7 15.20 24.40 -30.87
CA ASN A 7 13.84 23.86 -31.01
C ASN A 7 13.87 22.35 -31.31
N TYR A 8 14.84 21.88 -32.12
CA TYR A 8 14.98 20.45 -32.41
C TYR A 8 15.34 19.62 -31.16
N GLN A 9 16.24 20.13 -30.31
CA GLN A 9 16.59 19.46 -29.05
C GLN A 9 15.47 19.50 -28.01
N TYR A 10 14.61 20.52 -28.04
CA TYR A 10 13.44 20.61 -27.18
C TYR A 10 12.37 19.60 -27.60
N ASP A 11 12.12 19.46 -28.90
CA ASP A 11 11.14 18.52 -29.45
C ASP A 11 11.59 17.05 -29.39
N GLN A 12 12.90 16.76 -29.39
CA GLN A 12 13.40 15.42 -29.08
C GLN A 12 13.16 15.07 -27.61
N ARG A 13 13.57 15.92 -26.66
CA ARG A 13 13.34 15.66 -25.22
C ARG A 13 11.87 15.48 -24.86
N LYS A 14 10.95 16.18 -25.55
CA LYS A 14 9.51 16.03 -25.33
C LYS A 14 8.95 14.73 -25.90
N ARG A 15 9.50 14.24 -27.03
CA ARG A 15 9.14 12.93 -27.61
C ARG A 15 9.72 11.78 -26.80
N ASP A 16 10.93 11.92 -26.29
CA ASP A 16 11.60 10.89 -25.48
C ASP A 16 10.88 10.71 -24.14
N LYS A 17 10.49 11.81 -23.47
CA LYS A 17 9.67 11.75 -22.25
C LYS A 17 8.30 11.10 -22.47
N LYS A 18 7.61 11.43 -23.58
CA LYS A 18 6.32 10.81 -23.93
C LYS A 18 6.46 9.33 -24.27
N THR A 19 7.62 8.89 -24.75
CA THR A 19 7.89 7.50 -25.10
C THR A 19 8.21 6.69 -23.84
N ILE A 20 8.97 7.25 -22.90
CA ILE A 20 9.28 6.62 -21.61
C ILE A 20 8.00 6.40 -20.79
N ILE A 21 7.12 7.41 -20.70
CA ILE A 21 5.84 7.29 -19.98
C ILE A 21 4.96 6.20 -20.60
N LYS A 22 4.92 6.08 -21.93
CA LYS A 22 4.15 5.02 -22.61
C LYS A 22 4.70 3.62 -22.35
N VAL A 23 6.02 3.46 -22.24
CA VAL A 23 6.65 2.15 -21.99
C VAL A 23 6.39 1.70 -20.55
N ILE A 24 6.46 2.61 -19.57
CA ILE A 24 6.14 2.30 -18.16
C ILE A 24 4.66 1.91 -17.99
N LEU A 25 3.75 2.64 -18.65
CA LEU A 25 2.31 2.34 -18.59
C LEU A 25 1.97 0.97 -19.18
N ILE A 26 2.64 0.56 -20.27
CA ILE A 26 2.42 -0.76 -20.88
C ILE A 26 2.92 -1.89 -19.98
N ILE A 27 4.03 -1.69 -19.25
CA ILE A 27 4.56 -2.69 -18.32
C ILE A 27 3.61 -2.88 -17.13
N PHE A 28 3.10 -1.78 -16.54
CA PHE A 28 2.14 -1.85 -15.43
C PHE A 28 0.83 -2.57 -15.81
N VAL A 29 0.25 -2.23 -16.97
CA VAL A 29 -0.99 -2.89 -17.45
C VAL A 29 -0.75 -4.37 -17.76
N SER A 30 0.45 -4.75 -18.22
CA SER A 30 0.78 -6.16 -18.51
C SER A 30 0.89 -7.02 -17.25
N VAL A 31 1.39 -6.45 -16.14
CA VAL A 31 1.47 -7.14 -14.84
C VAL A 31 0.09 -7.26 -14.21
N ALA A 32 -0.75 -6.21 -14.31
CA ALA A 32 -2.12 -6.22 -13.79
C ALA A 32 -3.03 -7.24 -14.50
N VAL A 33 -2.96 -7.35 -15.83
CA VAL A 33 -3.80 -8.29 -16.60
C VAL A 33 -3.29 -9.73 -16.51
N GLY A 34 -1.98 -9.93 -16.32
CA GLY A 34 -1.39 -11.26 -16.17
C GLY A 34 -1.81 -12.00 -14.90
N ARG A 35 -2.00 -11.28 -13.78
CA ARG A 35 -2.43 -11.89 -12.50
C ARG A 35 -3.94 -12.13 -12.41
N PHE A 36 -4.76 -11.42 -13.19
CA PHE A 36 -6.24 -11.57 -13.17
C PHE A 36 -6.74 -12.93 -13.70
N ILE A 37 -5.96 -13.64 -14.53
CA ILE A 37 -6.44 -14.86 -15.20
C ILE A 37 -6.04 -16.15 -14.44
N PHE A 38 -5.18 -16.08 -13.41
CA PHE A 38 -4.64 -17.27 -12.76
C PHE A 38 -5.26 -17.66 -11.41
N ASN A 39 -6.30 -16.95 -10.93
CA ASN A 39 -6.92 -17.26 -9.62
C ASN A 39 -8.38 -17.73 -9.69
N SER A 40 -8.71 -18.55 -10.69
CA SER A 40 -9.98 -19.30 -10.73
C SER A 40 -9.74 -20.74 -10.27
N GLY A 41 -9.61 -20.96 -8.96
CA GLY A 41 -9.31 -22.29 -8.43
C GLY A 41 -9.52 -22.45 -6.93
N SER A 42 -10.79 -22.64 -6.54
CA SER A 42 -11.25 -23.44 -5.38
C SER A 42 -10.62 -23.22 -4.00
N GLY A 43 -11.40 -22.63 -3.09
CA GLY A 43 -11.20 -22.75 -1.65
C GLY A 43 -11.56 -21.47 -0.92
N THR A 44 -12.65 -21.49 -0.16
CA THR A 44 -12.96 -20.45 0.84
C THR A 44 -11.99 -20.59 2.01
N ASP A 45 -10.76 -20.10 1.82
CA ASP A 45 -9.86 -19.73 2.91
C ASP A 45 -9.85 -18.20 2.95
N SER A 46 -10.28 -17.62 4.07
CA SER A 46 -10.56 -16.20 4.26
C SER A 46 -9.32 -15.28 4.28
N THR A 47 -8.18 -15.78 3.81
CA THR A 47 -6.88 -15.11 3.95
C THR A 47 -6.21 -14.95 2.58
N SER A 48 -6.98 -14.50 1.58
CA SER A 48 -6.46 -14.06 0.28
C SER A 48 -5.98 -12.60 0.36
N ALA A 49 -4.93 -12.22 -0.35
CA ALA A 49 -4.48 -10.82 -0.47
C ALA A 49 -5.63 -9.83 -0.82
N ASP A 50 -6.61 -10.31 -1.60
CA ASP A 50 -7.81 -9.55 -1.97
C ASP A 50 -8.69 -9.13 -0.78
N SER A 51 -8.57 -9.80 0.38
CA SER A 51 -9.38 -9.50 1.57
C SER A 51 -8.86 -8.28 2.36
N ILE A 52 -7.57 -7.94 2.24
CA ILE A 52 -6.98 -6.81 2.98
C ILE A 52 -7.71 -5.52 2.62
N PHE A 53 -7.84 -5.22 1.33
CA PHE A 53 -8.59 -4.05 0.88
C PHE A 53 -10.07 -4.32 0.57
N SER A 54 -10.65 -5.45 0.99
CA SER A 54 -12.09 -5.70 0.82
C SER A 54 -12.89 -4.57 1.45
N ASP A 55 -13.84 -3.97 0.73
CA ASP A 55 -14.69 -2.90 1.27
C ASP A 55 -13.95 -1.61 1.74
N PHE A 56 -12.62 -1.54 1.62
CA PHE A 56 -11.86 -0.32 1.88
C PHE A 56 -12.22 0.75 0.85
N ASN A 57 -12.78 1.87 1.30
CA ASN A 57 -13.28 2.93 0.43
C ASN A 57 -13.02 4.31 1.04
N PRO A 58 -11.79 4.85 0.88
CA PRO A 58 -11.40 6.12 1.45
C PRO A 58 -12.13 7.28 0.78
N SER A 59 -12.27 8.39 1.49
CA SER A 59 -12.83 9.62 0.94
C SER A 59 -11.75 10.41 0.19
N PHE A 60 -12.16 11.15 -0.84
CA PHE A 60 -11.31 12.11 -1.54
C PHE A 60 -11.86 13.51 -1.28
N VAL A 61 -11.03 14.42 -0.74
CA VAL A 61 -11.47 15.75 -0.29
C VAL A 61 -10.71 16.86 -1.01
N ASN A 62 -11.35 18.01 -1.18
CA ASN A 62 -10.70 19.18 -1.77
C ASN A 62 -9.57 19.73 -0.87
N SER A 63 -8.40 20.02 -1.47
CA SER A 63 -7.29 20.72 -0.83
C SER A 63 -6.80 21.90 -1.70
N SER A 64 -5.88 22.72 -1.18
CA SER A 64 -5.37 23.90 -1.89
C SER A 64 -4.62 23.59 -3.20
N ASN A 65 -4.15 22.35 -3.37
CA ASN A 65 -3.36 21.91 -4.52
C ASN A 65 -4.08 20.86 -5.40
N GLY A 66 -5.38 20.66 -5.20
CA GLY A 66 -6.16 19.56 -5.80
C GLY A 66 -6.75 18.65 -4.72
N GLY A 67 -7.40 17.56 -5.11
CA GLY A 67 -7.89 16.56 -4.17
C GLY A 67 -6.76 15.89 -3.38
N THR A 68 -7.07 15.39 -2.19
CA THR A 68 -6.19 14.52 -1.40
C THR A 68 -7.00 13.35 -0.84
N VAL A 69 -6.32 12.26 -0.51
CA VAL A 69 -6.95 11.12 0.14
C VAL A 69 -7.18 11.41 1.62
N LYS A 70 -8.37 11.08 2.11
CA LYS A 70 -8.70 11.11 3.52
C LYS A 70 -9.04 9.70 3.98
N ILE A 71 -8.19 9.15 4.84
CA ILE A 71 -8.40 7.90 5.56
C ILE A 71 -8.62 8.24 7.03
N THR A 72 -9.70 7.73 7.60
CA THR A 72 -10.04 7.87 9.02
C THR A 72 -9.20 6.93 9.89
N ASN A 73 -9.09 7.23 11.19
CA ASN A 73 -8.37 6.35 12.11
C ASN A 73 -8.99 4.94 12.18
N ASP A 74 -10.32 4.84 12.03
CA ASP A 74 -11.03 3.56 12.06
C ASP A 74 -10.71 2.74 10.79
N GLU A 75 -10.62 3.37 9.63
CA GLU A 75 -10.20 2.71 8.38
C GLU A 75 -8.73 2.27 8.44
N TYR A 76 -7.84 3.10 9.03
CA TYR A 76 -6.47 2.69 9.28
C TYR A 76 -6.37 1.50 10.23
N ALA A 77 -7.15 1.49 11.32
CA ALA A 77 -7.17 0.40 12.29
C ALA A 77 -7.67 -0.91 11.66
N ASP A 78 -8.74 -0.84 10.87
CA ASP A 78 -9.30 -1.99 10.16
C ASP A 78 -8.32 -2.56 9.12
N LEU A 79 -7.64 -1.70 8.35
CA LEU A 79 -6.58 -2.15 7.44
C LEU A 79 -5.41 -2.80 8.20
N GLN A 80 -4.94 -2.19 9.29
CA GLN A 80 -3.87 -2.73 10.11
C GLN A 80 -4.25 -4.12 10.66
N GLU A 81 -5.47 -4.27 11.18
CA GLU A 81 -5.94 -5.54 11.72
C GLU A 81 -5.92 -6.66 10.67
N ARG A 82 -6.36 -6.35 9.44
CA ARG A 82 -6.36 -7.31 8.34
C ARG A 82 -4.95 -7.68 7.88
N VAL A 83 -4.05 -6.71 7.81
CA VAL A 83 -2.64 -6.93 7.49
C VAL A 83 -1.97 -7.82 8.53
N VAL A 84 -2.15 -7.51 9.83
CA VAL A 84 -1.58 -8.33 10.91
C VAL A 84 -2.09 -9.77 10.88
N LYS A 85 -3.38 -9.97 10.64
CA LYS A 85 -3.95 -11.33 10.48
C LYS A 85 -3.41 -12.04 9.25
N TYR A 86 -3.25 -11.31 8.15
CA TYR A 86 -2.68 -11.84 6.92
C TYR A 86 -1.23 -12.28 7.15
N GLU A 87 -0.38 -11.43 7.74
CA GLU A 87 1.00 -11.77 8.11
C GLU A 87 1.09 -12.95 9.08
N ALA A 88 0.25 -12.97 10.13
CA ALA A 88 0.22 -14.07 11.08
C ALA A 88 -0.11 -15.41 10.42
N HIS A 89 -0.98 -15.42 9.40
CA HIS A 89 -1.26 -16.61 8.63
C HIS A 89 -0.02 -17.14 7.89
N PHE A 90 0.79 -16.28 7.28
CA PHE A 90 2.06 -16.67 6.64
C PHE A 90 3.12 -17.12 7.66
N ALA A 91 3.15 -16.49 8.84
CA ALA A 91 4.00 -16.88 9.96
C ALA A 91 3.56 -18.20 10.64
N GLY A 92 2.37 -18.72 10.32
CA GLY A 92 1.79 -19.90 10.96
C GLY A 92 1.36 -19.67 12.41
N ILE A 93 1.03 -18.43 12.78
CA ILE A 93 0.58 -18.00 14.10
C ILE A 93 -0.95 -18.05 14.14
N ASP A 94 -1.51 -18.60 15.23
CA ASP A 94 -2.96 -18.59 15.45
C ASP A 94 -3.44 -17.16 15.68
N GLU A 95 -4.37 -16.68 14.86
CA GLU A 95 -4.92 -15.32 14.97
C GLU A 95 -5.44 -14.98 16.38
N SER A 96 -5.97 -15.97 17.10
CA SER A 96 -6.49 -15.79 18.46
C SER A 96 -5.39 -15.60 19.52
N SER A 97 -4.14 -15.91 19.18
CA SER A 97 -2.97 -15.72 20.04
C SER A 97 -2.30 -14.36 19.85
N ILE A 98 -2.62 -13.63 18.77
CA ILE A 98 -2.00 -12.35 18.47
C ILE A 98 -2.30 -11.34 19.58
N PRO A 99 -1.29 -10.75 20.23
CA PRO A 99 -1.49 -9.74 21.25
C PRO A 99 -2.27 -8.55 20.71
N SER A 100 -3.29 -8.09 21.44
CA SER A 100 -4.13 -6.97 20.97
C SER A 100 -3.36 -5.65 20.77
N SER A 101 -2.15 -5.54 21.32
CA SER A 101 -1.21 -4.46 21.08
C SER A 101 -0.80 -4.32 19.61
N PHE A 102 -0.83 -5.40 18.82
CA PHE A 102 -0.48 -5.40 17.40
C PHE A 102 -1.55 -4.71 16.54
N PHE A 103 -2.78 -4.64 17.04
CA PHE A 103 -3.92 -4.01 16.36
C PHE A 103 -4.14 -2.56 16.79
N LYS A 104 -3.31 -2.02 17.70
CA LYS A 104 -3.48 -0.63 18.13
C LYS A 104 -3.17 0.29 16.96
N PRO A 105 -4.07 1.20 16.59
CA PRO A 105 -3.89 2.10 15.46
C PRO A 105 -2.75 3.07 15.79
N ASN A 106 -1.54 2.74 15.38
CA ASN A 106 -0.42 3.65 15.31
C ASN A 106 0.50 3.21 14.17
N GLN A 107 0.06 3.62 12.97
CA GLN A 107 0.86 3.90 11.79
C GLN A 107 1.50 2.66 11.13
N PHE A 108 0.90 2.23 10.00
CA PHE A 108 1.70 1.93 8.81
C PHE A 108 2.83 2.96 8.78
N THR A 109 4.08 2.50 8.78
CA THR A 109 5.18 3.41 9.05
C THR A 109 5.18 4.54 8.02
N SER A 110 4.76 5.73 8.45
CA SER A 110 5.20 6.96 7.81
C SER A 110 6.73 6.87 7.73
N PRO A 111 7.41 7.38 6.68
CA PRO A 111 8.87 7.46 6.64
C PRO A 111 9.50 8.25 7.80
N TYR A 112 8.68 8.76 8.74
CA TYR A 112 9.03 9.37 10.01
C TYR A 112 8.49 8.58 11.23
N GLY A 113 8.33 7.25 11.12
CA GLY A 113 7.58 6.39 12.03
C GLY A 113 8.05 6.36 13.50
N PRO A 114 7.15 5.97 14.42
CA PRO A 114 7.28 6.17 15.85
C PRO A 114 8.20 5.11 16.49
N GLU A 115 9.38 5.51 16.98
CA GLU A 115 10.28 4.67 17.78
C GLU A 115 9.62 4.13 19.08
N ASP A 116 8.50 4.73 19.52
CA ASP A 116 7.86 4.47 20.81
C ASP A 116 6.91 3.25 20.88
N VAL A 117 6.56 2.61 19.76
CA VAL A 117 5.66 1.42 19.77
C VAL A 117 6.41 0.16 20.22
N PHE A 118 7.68 0.04 19.85
CA PHE A 118 8.49 -1.15 20.12
C PHE A 118 8.76 -1.35 21.61
N GLU A 119 9.19 -0.30 22.31
CA GLU A 119 9.53 -0.39 23.73
C GLU A 119 8.31 -0.73 24.60
N ASN A 120 7.09 -0.30 24.22
CA ASN A 120 5.89 -0.55 25.02
C ASN A 120 5.31 -1.96 24.85
N VAL A 121 5.53 -2.62 23.70
CA VAL A 121 5.05 -3.99 23.43
C VAL A 121 6.06 -5.03 23.90
N ALA A 122 7.36 -4.79 23.69
CA ALA A 122 8.42 -5.73 24.07
C ALA A 122 8.66 -5.83 25.59
N ASP A 123 8.44 -4.76 26.37
CA ASP A 123 8.67 -4.77 27.83
C ASP A 123 7.48 -5.31 28.65
N SER A 124 6.28 -5.40 28.07
CA SER A 124 5.06 -5.78 28.81
C SER A 124 4.60 -7.22 28.59
N ASP A 125 4.90 -7.81 27.43
CA ASP A 125 4.55 -9.19 27.10
C ASP A 125 5.82 -10.00 26.80
N LYS A 126 5.97 -11.17 27.43
CA LYS A 126 7.00 -12.14 27.04
C LYS A 126 6.59 -12.76 25.70
N LEU A 127 6.80 -12.02 24.62
CA LEU A 127 6.56 -12.52 23.27
C LEU A 127 7.46 -13.75 23.03
N SER A 128 6.89 -14.77 22.41
CA SER A 128 7.65 -15.85 21.81
C SER A 128 8.49 -15.32 20.64
N ASP A 129 9.50 -16.08 20.23
CA ASP A 129 10.33 -15.71 19.07
C ASP A 129 9.48 -15.50 17.80
N GLN A 130 8.41 -16.27 17.62
CA GLN A 130 7.49 -16.16 16.49
C GLN A 130 6.62 -14.89 16.57
N GLU A 131 6.12 -14.53 17.75
CA GLU A 131 5.36 -13.28 17.93
C GLU A 131 6.26 -12.06 17.81
N TYR A 132 7.52 -12.16 18.24
CA TYR A 132 8.51 -11.11 18.04
C TYR A 132 8.86 -10.94 16.56
N ASP A 133 9.01 -12.03 15.81
CA ASP A 133 9.23 -12.01 14.36
C ASP A 133 8.05 -11.33 13.64
N LEU A 134 6.82 -11.76 13.93
CA LEU A 134 5.61 -11.11 13.41
C LEU A 134 5.58 -9.61 13.72
N LEU A 135 5.98 -9.19 14.92
CA LEU A 135 6.02 -7.77 15.26
C LEU A 135 7.00 -6.99 14.38
N GLN A 136 8.17 -7.58 14.07
CA GLN A 136 9.15 -6.96 13.18
C GLN A 136 8.61 -6.75 11.77
N HIS A 137 7.86 -7.73 11.24
CA HIS A 137 7.22 -7.63 9.93
C HIS A 137 6.15 -6.54 9.92
N VAL A 138 5.20 -6.60 10.86
CA VAL A 138 4.10 -5.62 10.98
C VAL A 138 4.63 -4.19 11.10
N MET A 139 5.75 -3.98 11.80
CA MET A 139 6.38 -2.67 11.92
C MET A 139 7.06 -2.17 10.64
N GLN A 140 7.48 -3.09 9.77
CA GLN A 140 8.08 -2.76 8.48
C GLN A 140 7.03 -2.70 7.37
N THR A 141 5.78 -3.06 7.67
CA THR A 141 4.68 -2.93 6.74
C THR A 141 4.19 -1.48 6.58
N LYS A 142 3.99 -1.06 5.33
CA LYS A 142 3.63 0.31 4.95
C LYS A 142 2.40 0.34 4.05
N LEU A 143 1.63 1.42 4.19
CA LEU A 143 0.60 1.82 3.24
C LEU A 143 1.12 3.00 2.42
N GLU A 144 1.32 2.78 1.13
CA GLU A 144 1.66 3.81 0.16
C GLU A 144 0.43 4.20 -0.65
N ILE A 145 0.34 5.48 -1.02
CA ILE A 145 -0.78 6.06 -1.76
C ILE A 145 -0.21 6.87 -2.93
N ASP A 146 -0.58 6.53 -4.17
CA ASP A 146 -0.13 7.24 -5.37
C ASP A 146 -1.29 7.55 -6.33
N PRO A 147 -1.56 8.83 -6.66
CA PRO A 147 -1.01 10.03 -6.04
C PRO A 147 -1.66 10.34 -4.67
N GLU A 148 -0.88 10.89 -3.74
CA GLU A 148 -1.38 11.32 -2.40
C GLU A 148 -2.09 12.68 -2.44
N ASP A 149 -1.68 13.55 -3.36
CA ASP A 149 -2.21 14.90 -3.57
C ASP A 149 -2.39 15.24 -5.06
N GLY A 150 -2.99 16.40 -5.34
CA GLY A 150 -3.24 16.83 -6.71
C GLY A 150 -4.29 15.99 -7.44
N ILE A 151 -5.12 15.25 -6.71
CA ILE A 151 -6.10 14.30 -7.25
C ILE A 151 -7.25 15.05 -7.91
N GLU A 152 -7.67 14.63 -9.10
CA GLU A 152 -8.86 15.13 -9.79
C GLU A 152 -9.95 14.07 -9.94
N ALA A 153 -11.19 14.50 -10.16
CA ALA A 153 -12.28 13.57 -10.45
C ALA A 153 -12.00 12.85 -11.78
N GLY A 154 -12.06 11.52 -11.75
CA GLY A 154 -11.73 10.65 -12.88
C GLY A 154 -10.36 9.99 -12.78
N ASP A 155 -9.49 10.48 -11.90
CA ASP A 155 -8.19 9.88 -11.63
C ASP A 155 -8.32 8.52 -10.96
N VAL A 156 -7.25 7.74 -11.03
CA VAL A 156 -7.08 6.48 -10.31
C VAL A 156 -6.01 6.71 -9.25
N VAL A 157 -6.34 6.38 -8.01
CA VAL A 157 -5.43 6.39 -6.88
C VAL A 157 -5.13 4.94 -6.51
N THR A 158 -3.85 4.59 -6.50
CA THR A 158 -3.35 3.28 -6.13
C THR A 158 -2.94 3.28 -4.66
N PHE A 159 -3.48 2.32 -3.91
CA PHE A 159 -3.12 2.02 -2.54
C PHE A 159 -2.26 0.76 -2.54
N SER A 160 -1.09 0.79 -1.91
CA SER A 160 -0.17 -0.36 -1.86
C SER A 160 0.18 -0.69 -0.41
N ILE A 161 0.02 -1.95 -0.01
CA ILE A 161 0.59 -2.49 1.23
C ILE A 161 1.87 -3.26 0.87
N THR A 162 2.97 -2.88 1.50
CA THR A 162 4.31 -3.48 1.28
C THR A 162 4.91 -3.89 2.62
N ASP A 163 5.55 -5.05 2.68
CA ASP A 163 6.37 -5.49 3.82
C ASP A 163 7.84 -5.26 3.43
N ASP A 164 8.45 -4.22 4.01
CA ASP A 164 9.83 -3.80 3.71
C ASP A 164 10.90 -4.60 4.49
N SER A 165 10.51 -5.71 5.15
CA SER A 165 11.47 -6.57 5.82
C SER A 165 12.44 -7.24 4.86
N SER A 166 13.54 -7.78 5.40
CA SER A 166 14.53 -8.47 4.56
C SER A 166 14.03 -9.78 3.96
N ASP A 167 12.96 -10.37 4.53
CA ASP A 167 12.37 -11.63 4.09
C ASP A 167 10.83 -11.56 4.12
N PRO A 168 10.20 -10.73 3.26
CA PRO A 168 8.79 -10.38 3.38
C PRO A 168 7.84 -11.58 3.43
N TYR A 169 6.82 -11.51 4.27
CA TYR A 169 5.81 -12.58 4.35
C TYR A 169 4.88 -12.63 3.14
N PHE A 170 4.76 -11.52 2.41
CA PHE A 170 3.88 -11.42 1.25
C PHE A 170 4.43 -10.47 0.18
N ASP A 171 4.03 -10.72 -1.07
CA ASP A 171 4.21 -9.79 -2.20
C ASP A 171 3.33 -8.55 -2.02
N ASP A 172 3.78 -7.38 -2.49
CA ASP A 172 3.00 -6.12 -2.53
C ASP A 172 1.54 -6.33 -2.93
N ILE A 173 0.64 -5.76 -2.12
CA ILE A 173 -0.81 -5.86 -2.30
C ILE A 173 -1.31 -4.50 -2.73
N THR A 174 -1.92 -4.41 -3.91
CA THR A 174 -2.34 -3.14 -4.48
C THR A 174 -3.85 -3.08 -4.74
N LYS A 175 -4.46 -1.93 -4.50
CA LYS A 175 -5.83 -1.62 -4.91
C LYS A 175 -5.91 -0.28 -5.62
N ASP A 176 -6.50 -0.30 -6.81
CA ASP A 176 -6.82 0.91 -7.58
C ASP A 176 -8.24 1.38 -7.25
N ILE A 177 -8.37 2.66 -6.90
CA ILE A 177 -9.65 3.31 -6.63
C ILE A 177 -9.83 4.47 -7.59
N LYS A 178 -10.89 4.40 -8.39
CA LYS A 178 -11.26 5.50 -9.29
C LYS A 178 -12.01 6.58 -8.52
N VAL A 179 -11.49 7.80 -8.57
CA VAL A 179 -12.05 8.98 -7.92
C VAL A 179 -13.29 9.41 -8.70
N THR A 180 -14.46 9.32 -8.09
CA THR A 180 -15.72 9.74 -8.72
C THR A 180 -16.05 11.21 -8.47
N SER A 181 -15.69 11.71 -7.29
CA SER A 181 -15.90 13.09 -6.86
C SER A 181 -14.93 13.48 -5.74
N LEU A 182 -14.72 14.79 -5.58
CA LEU A 182 -14.03 15.37 -4.43
C LEU A 182 -15.07 16.02 -3.51
N GLU A 183 -15.08 15.63 -2.24
CA GLU A 183 -15.93 16.18 -1.19
C GLU A 183 -15.45 17.54 -0.65
#